data_AF-A0A1E1WFX2-F1
#
_entry.id   AF-A0A1E1WFX2-F1
#
_cell.length_a   1.000
_cell.length_b   1.000
_cell.length_c   1.000
_cell.angle_alpha   90.00
_cell.angle_beta   90.00
_cell.angle_gamma   90.00
#
_symmetry.space_group_name_H-M   'P 1'
#
loop_
_entity.id
_entity.type
_entity.pdbx_description
1 polymer ?
#
loop_
_entity_poly.entity_id
_entity_poly.type
_entity_poly.pdbx_seq_one_letter_code
_entity_poly.pdbx_strand_id
1 'polypeptide(L)'
;DTLPTDMSDTSDSEDKPHSAAEKCSSPHEGKVLLHQQFPFNIDQMFTMIFTSSKFNLELLAARGARDYVQAPWQAAAGVKCRQVSYVLGLTSGPIGPKEVHVTETQVMNKCSKHG
;
A
#
# COMPACT_ATOMS: atom_id res chain seq x y z
N ASP A 1 -25.07 -58.41 0.23
CA ASP A 1 -25.21 -57.20 -0.61
C ASP A 1 -24.26 -56.10 -0.16
N THR A 2 -23.42 -55.68 -1.12
CA THR A 2 -22.76 -54.38 -1.34
C THR A 2 -22.20 -53.58 -0.14
N LEU A 3 -20.87 -53.57 -0.04
CA LEU A 3 -20.14 -52.34 0.35
C LEU A 3 -20.26 -51.30 -0.78
N PRO A 4 -20.42 -50.01 -0.46
CA PRO A 4 -19.60 -49.00 -1.14
C PRO A 4 -19.11 -47.91 -0.15
N THR A 5 -17.80 -47.74 -0.02
CA THR A 5 -16.92 -46.84 -0.79
C THR A 5 -17.03 -45.38 -0.34
N ASP A 6 -15.95 -44.95 0.28
CA ASP A 6 -15.51 -43.59 0.57
C ASP A 6 -15.98 -42.55 -0.48
N MET A 7 -16.75 -41.56 -0.03
CA MET A 7 -16.94 -40.32 -0.80
C MET A 7 -16.00 -39.27 -0.20
N SER A 8 -14.76 -39.34 -0.69
CA SER A 8 -13.85 -38.20 -0.74
C SER A 8 -14.54 -37.08 -1.53
N ASP A 9 -15.19 -36.15 -0.86
CA ASP A 9 -15.60 -34.90 -1.50
C ASP A 9 -14.39 -33.97 -1.56
N THR A 10 -13.73 -34.11 -2.71
CA THR A 10 -12.79 -33.21 -3.35
C THR A 10 -13.00 -31.77 -2.89
N SER A 11 -11.99 -31.22 -2.20
CA SER A 11 -11.88 -29.78 -1.98
C SER A 11 -11.91 -29.11 -3.34
N ASP A 12 -13.03 -28.47 -3.66
CA ASP A 12 -13.17 -27.57 -4.80
C ASP A 12 -12.31 -26.34 -4.49
N SER A 13 -11.01 -26.50 -4.69
CA SER A 13 -10.10 -25.36 -4.79
C SER A 13 -10.58 -24.62 -6.02
N GLU A 14 -11.39 -23.58 -5.81
CA GLU A 14 -11.63 -22.58 -6.83
C GLU A 14 -10.25 -22.01 -7.20
N ASP A 15 -9.61 -22.63 -8.19
CA ASP A 15 -8.57 -22.04 -9.02
C ASP A 15 -9.25 -20.91 -9.79
N LYS A 16 -9.56 -19.83 -9.07
CA LYS A 16 -9.82 -18.55 -9.69
C LYS A 16 -8.59 -18.29 -10.55
N PRO A 17 -8.72 -18.24 -11.88
CA PRO A 17 -7.59 -17.96 -12.74
C PRO A 17 -6.98 -16.68 -12.20
N HIS A 18 -5.71 -16.75 -11.77
CA HIS A 18 -4.95 -15.60 -11.31
C HIS A 18 -5.23 -14.47 -12.29
N SER A 19 -6.07 -13.52 -11.85
CA SER A 19 -6.71 -12.56 -12.73
C SER A 19 -5.62 -11.90 -13.55
N ALA A 20 -5.79 -11.85 -14.87
CA ALA A 20 -4.88 -11.17 -15.79
C ALA A 20 -4.30 -9.93 -15.10
N ALA A 21 -2.99 -9.92 -14.88
CA ALA A 21 -2.33 -8.99 -13.96
C ALA A 21 -2.92 -7.58 -14.12
N GLU A 22 -3.66 -7.12 -13.11
CA GLU A 22 -4.34 -5.82 -13.20
C GLU A 22 -3.27 -4.75 -13.41
N LYS A 23 -3.25 -4.17 -14.61
CA LYS A 23 -2.26 -3.18 -14.99
C LYS A 23 -2.82 -1.80 -14.65
N CYS A 24 -2.04 -1.00 -13.93
CA CYS A 24 -2.34 0.40 -13.74
C CYS A 24 -2.45 1.10 -15.11
N SER A 25 -3.57 1.81 -15.34
CA SER A 25 -3.79 2.54 -16.59
C SER A 25 -3.20 3.95 -16.58
N SER A 26 -2.67 4.40 -15.44
CA SER A 26 -2.00 5.71 -15.32
C SER A 26 -0.59 5.67 -15.93
N PRO A 27 -0.11 6.78 -16.50
CA PRO A 27 1.26 6.87 -16.98
C PRO A 27 2.25 6.80 -15.81
N HIS A 28 3.28 5.97 -15.94
CA HIS A 28 4.35 5.83 -14.95
C HIS A 28 5.68 6.25 -15.58
N GLU A 29 6.23 7.37 -15.13
CA GLU A 29 7.54 7.87 -15.55
C GLU A 29 8.52 7.82 -14.36
N GLY A 30 9.76 7.40 -14.60
CA GLY A 30 10.81 7.39 -13.58
C GLY A 30 11.58 6.07 -13.47
N LYS A 31 12.30 5.91 -12.36
CA LYS A 31 13.10 4.71 -12.06
C LYS A 31 12.29 3.72 -11.22
N VAL A 32 12.32 2.44 -11.58
CA VAL A 32 11.73 1.37 -10.76
C VAL A 32 12.48 1.27 -9.43
N LEU A 33 11.77 1.55 -8.32
CA LEU A 33 12.32 1.45 -6.97
C LEU A 33 11.97 0.12 -6.27
N LEU A 34 10.80 -0.45 -6.57
CA LEU A 34 10.31 -1.68 -5.96
C LEU A 34 9.46 -2.47 -6.97
N HIS A 35 9.84 -3.71 -7.23
CA HIS A 35 9.04 -4.69 -8.00
C HIS A 35 9.19 -6.04 -7.32
N GLN A 36 8.22 -6.38 -6.47
CA GLN A 36 8.28 -7.56 -5.61
C GLN A 36 6.89 -8.17 -5.45
N GLN A 37 6.83 -9.51 -5.36
CA GLN A 37 5.62 -10.24 -4.98
C GLN A 37 5.61 -10.47 -3.47
N PHE A 38 4.47 -10.21 -2.84
CA PHE A 38 4.27 -10.40 -1.40
C PHE A 38 3.06 -11.32 -1.14
N PRO A 39 3.12 -12.22 -0.15
CA PRO A 39 2.08 -13.19 0.12
C PRO A 39 1.00 -12.64 1.06
N PHE A 40 0.41 -11.49 0.74
CA PHE A 40 -0.73 -10.93 1.48
C PHE A 40 -1.75 -10.27 0.55
N ASN A 41 -3.00 -10.15 1.01
CA ASN A 41 -4.09 -9.59 0.22
C ASN A 41 -3.88 -8.08 -0.05
N ILE A 42 -4.38 -7.60 -1.20
CA ILE A 42 -4.22 -6.19 -1.63
C ILE A 42 -4.82 -5.20 -0.62
N ASP A 43 -5.98 -5.50 -0.03
CA ASP A 43 -6.61 -4.62 0.97
C ASP A 43 -5.81 -4.57 2.27
N GLN A 44 -5.16 -5.68 2.64
CA GLN A 44 -4.22 -5.71 3.78
C GLN A 44 -3.01 -4.83 3.50
N MET A 45 -2.42 -4.91 2.30
CA MET A 45 -1.32 -4.03 1.88
C MET A 45 -1.75 -2.56 1.91
N PHE A 46 -2.94 -2.25 1.36
CA PHE A 46 -3.47 -0.91 1.36
C PHE A 46 -3.62 -0.38 2.79
N THR A 47 -4.19 -1.20 3.68
CA THR A 47 -4.34 -0.85 5.10
C THR A 47 -2.99 -0.60 5.76
N MET A 48 -2.00 -1.47 5.52
CA MET A 48 -0.67 -1.32 6.07
C MET A 48 0.01 -0.02 5.62
N ILE A 49 -0.10 0.36 4.35
CA ILE A 49 0.69 1.48 3.79
C ILE A 49 -0.06 2.82 3.84
N PHE A 50 -1.37 2.82 3.60
CA PHE A 50 -2.18 4.03 3.40
C PHE A 50 -3.13 4.35 4.57
N THR A 51 -2.89 3.78 5.74
CA THR A 51 -3.58 4.19 6.98
C THR A 51 -2.55 4.44 8.08
N SER A 52 -2.98 4.96 9.22
CA SER A 52 -2.17 5.10 10.43
C SER A 52 -1.99 3.75 11.14
N SER A 53 -1.66 2.71 10.36
CA SER A 53 -1.40 1.37 10.87
C SER A 53 -0.09 1.34 11.66
N LYS A 54 0.04 0.35 12.54
CA LYS A 54 1.30 0.10 13.27
C LYS A 54 2.50 -0.01 12.30
N PHE A 55 2.33 -0.75 11.20
CA PHE A 55 3.36 -0.93 10.19
C PHE A 55 3.82 0.40 9.57
N ASN A 56 2.88 1.28 9.18
CA ASN A 56 3.23 2.57 8.56
C ASN A 56 4.00 3.46 9.54
N LEU A 57 3.53 3.56 10.78
CA LEU A 57 4.15 4.38 11.81
C LEU A 57 5.55 3.88 12.17
N GLU A 58 5.74 2.55 12.29
CA GLU A 58 7.05 1.95 12.53
C GLU A 58 8.00 2.16 11.34
N LEU A 59 7.50 2.04 10.11
CA LEU A 59 8.30 2.30 8.90
C LEU A 59 8.79 3.75 8.84
N LEU A 60 7.92 4.71 9.15
CA LEU A 60 8.26 6.12 9.19
C LEU A 60 9.27 6.43 10.31
N ALA A 61 9.03 5.90 11.51
CA ALA A 61 9.95 6.05 12.64
C ALA A 61 11.35 5.47 12.33
N ALA A 62 11.41 4.29 11.70
CA ALA A 62 12.68 3.67 11.29
C ALA A 62 13.44 4.51 10.25
N ARG A 63 12.77 5.41 9.52
CA ARG A 63 13.37 6.38 8.60
C ARG A 63 13.69 7.73 9.26
N GLY A 64 13.49 7.86 10.57
CA GLY A 64 13.71 9.11 11.31
C GLY A 64 12.63 10.17 11.05
N ALA A 65 11.43 9.76 10.63
CA ALA A 65 10.30 10.67 10.54
C ALA A 65 9.61 10.83 11.90
N ARG A 66 9.21 12.06 12.22
CA ARG A 66 8.47 12.45 13.43
C ARG A 66 7.32 13.39 13.08
N ASP A 67 6.47 13.67 14.06
CA ASP A 67 5.32 14.59 13.94
C ASP A 67 4.41 14.25 12.75
N TYR A 68 4.13 12.96 12.58
CA TYR A 68 3.28 12.47 11.51
C TYR A 68 1.83 12.90 11.71
N VAL A 69 1.28 13.59 10.72
CA VAL A 69 -0.12 14.00 10.67
C VAL A 69 -0.73 13.51 9.36
N GLN A 70 -1.88 12.85 9.44
CA GLN A 70 -2.58 12.30 8.30
C GLN A 70 -4.00 12.87 8.24
N ALA A 71 -4.31 13.64 7.20
CA ALA A 71 -5.67 14.08 6.96
C ALA A 71 -6.56 12.89 6.54
N PRO A 72 -7.87 12.93 6.82
CA PRO A 72 -8.79 11.95 6.26
C PRO A 72 -8.83 12.05 4.72
N TRP A 73 -9.19 10.95 4.07
CA TRP A 73 -9.48 10.96 2.64
C TRP A 73 -10.67 11.86 2.33
N GLN A 74 -10.53 12.70 1.31
CA GLN A 74 -11.57 13.61 0.84
C GLN A 74 -11.76 13.45 -0.66
N ALA A 75 -12.99 13.61 -1.14
CA ALA A 75 -13.27 13.61 -2.56
C ALA A 75 -12.96 15.01 -3.14
N ALA A 76 -12.08 15.08 -4.14
CA ALA A 76 -11.77 16.31 -4.86
C ALA A 76 -11.60 15.98 -6.35
N ALA A 77 -12.24 16.77 -7.22
CA ALA A 77 -12.12 16.62 -8.68
C ALA A 77 -12.37 15.17 -9.20
N GLY A 78 -13.27 14.43 -8.56
CA GLY A 78 -13.63 13.06 -8.96
C GLY A 78 -12.62 11.98 -8.58
N VAL A 79 -11.65 12.28 -7.70
CA VAL A 79 -10.74 11.30 -7.08
C VAL A 79 -10.73 11.46 -5.56
N LYS A 80 -10.28 10.44 -4.83
CA LYS A 80 -10.02 10.58 -3.39
C LYS A 80 -8.58 11.04 -3.20
N CYS A 81 -8.38 12.12 -2.46
CA CYS A 81 -7.07 12.62 -2.10
C CYS A 81 -6.98 12.93 -0.60
N ARG A 82 -5.75 13.08 -0.11
CA ARG A 82 -5.46 13.60 1.23
C ARG A 82 -4.09 14.23 1.27
N GLN A 83 -3.83 14.98 2.34
CA GLN A 83 -2.50 15.43 2.71
C GLN A 83 -1.96 14.67 3.91
N VAL A 84 -0.65 14.44 3.87
CA VAL A 84 0.13 13.86 4.96
C VAL A 84 1.32 14.78 5.19
N SER A 85 1.67 15.03 6.45
CA SER A 85 2.86 15.79 6.79
C SER A 85 3.66 15.10 7.88
N TYR A 86 4.98 15.32 7.85
CA TYR A 86 5.92 14.82 8.84
C TYR A 86 7.23 15.61 8.76
N VAL A 87 8.04 15.54 9.81
CA VAL A 87 9.41 16.09 9.82
C VAL A 87 10.38 14.93 9.65
N LEU A 88 11.34 15.08 8.75
CA LEU A 88 12.38 14.08 8.47
C LEU A 88 13.75 14.62 8.90
N GLY A 89 14.47 13.83 9.71
CA GLY A 89 15.87 14.09 9.99
C GLY A 89 16.75 13.86 8.75
N LEU A 90 17.65 14.79 8.47
CA LEU A 90 18.61 14.71 7.38
C LEU A 90 19.97 14.31 7.94
N THR A 91 20.54 13.23 7.43
CA THR A 91 21.96 12.94 7.57
C THR A 91 22.76 13.79 6.58
N SER A 92 22.72 15.10 6.77
CA SER A 92 23.56 16.06 6.05
C SER A 92 24.86 16.27 6.84
N GLY A 93 25.97 16.48 6.13
CA GLY A 93 27.28 16.79 6.70
C GLY A 93 27.27 18.04 7.60
N PRO A 94 28.43 18.58 8.01
CA PRO A 94 28.49 19.63 9.04
C PRO A 94 27.75 20.93 8.67
N ILE A 95 27.43 21.13 7.39
CA ILE A 95 26.80 22.35 6.87
C ILE A 95 25.42 22.03 6.29
N GLY A 96 24.42 22.83 6.66
CA GLY A 96 23.07 22.79 6.12
C GLY A 96 21.99 22.37 7.13
N PRO A 97 20.71 22.42 6.72
CA PRO A 97 19.59 21.99 7.56
C PRO A 97 19.74 20.54 8.00
N LYS A 98 19.42 20.27 9.26
CA LYS A 98 19.42 18.92 9.86
C LYS A 98 18.08 18.22 9.77
N GLU A 99 17.05 18.94 9.34
CA GLU A 99 15.71 18.41 9.19
C GLU A 99 14.95 19.15 8.09
N VAL A 100 13.89 18.50 7.59
CA VAL A 100 12.98 19.06 6.59
C VAL A 100 11.55 18.75 6.97
N HIS A 101 10.66 19.71 6.69
CA HIS A 101 9.22 19.53 6.83
C HIS A 101 8.68 19.03 5.49
N VAL A 102 8.03 17.88 5.50
CA VAL A 102 7.45 17.26 4.31
C VAL A 102 5.95 17.46 4.32
N THR A 103 5.41 17.86 3.17
CA THR A 103 3.97 17.83 2.88
C THR A 103 3.77 16.98 1.63
N GLU A 104 3.12 15.83 1.81
CA GLU A 104 2.84 14.85 0.76
C GLU A 104 1.35 14.90 0.40
N THR A 105 1.05 14.94 -0.89
CA THR A 105 -0.32 14.78 -1.40
C THR A 105 -0.49 13.38 -1.96
N GLN A 106 -1.41 12.61 -1.41
CA GLN A 106 -1.72 11.25 -1.85
C GLN A 106 -3.03 11.23 -2.62
N VAL A 107 -3.05 10.56 -3.77
CA VAL A 107 -4.21 10.44 -4.66
C VAL A 107 -4.51 8.98 -4.93
N MET A 108 -5.75 8.57 -4.71
CA MET A 108 -6.26 7.27 -5.14
C MET A 108 -6.71 7.37 -6.60
N ASN A 109 -5.97 6.72 -7.48
CA ASN A 109 -6.22 6.78 -8.92
C ASN A 109 -7.53 6.09 -9.31
N LYS A 110 -8.10 6.50 -10.45
CA LYS A 110 -9.35 5.91 -10.98
C LYS A 110 -9.24 4.42 -11.30
N CYS A 111 -8.02 3.93 -11.57
CA CYS A 111 -7.76 2.52 -11.81
C CYS A 111 -7.58 1.69 -10.54
N SER A 112 -7.60 2.30 -9.35
CA SER A 112 -7.54 1.56 -8.09
C SER A 112 -8.82 0.78 -7.85
N LYS A 113 -8.69 -0.48 -7.46
CA LYS A 113 -9.78 -1.38 -7.10
C LYS A 113 -9.48 -2.04 -5.76
N HIS A 114 -10.53 -2.50 -5.07
CA HIS A 114 -10.35 -3.37 -3.90
C HIS A 114 -9.76 -4.72 -4.34
N GLY A 115 -9.13 -5.42 -3.40
CA GLY A 115 -8.65 -6.79 -3.59
C GLY A 115 -9.75 -7.83 -3.67
#